data_AF-A0A378J3I4-F1
#
_entry.id   AF-A0A378J3I4-F1
#
_cell.length_a   1.000
_cell.length_b   1.000
_cell.length_c   1.000
_cell.angle_alpha   90.00
_cell.angle_beta   90.00
_cell.angle_gamma   90.00
#
_symmetry.space_group_name_H-M   'P 1'
#
loop_
_entity.id
_entity.type
_entity.pdbx_description
1 polymer ?
#
loop_
_entity_poly.entity_id
_entity_poly.type
_entity_poly.pdbx_seq_one_letter_code
_entity_poly.pdbx_strand_id
1 'polypeptide(L)' 'MSHEIELMDVISEKFEDLVIPGFLVEVSPIEADLMGAFVEDALNEEDAMEAIYD' A
#
# COMPACT_ATOMS: atom_id res chain seq x y z
N MET A 1 4.09 21.23 9.82
CA MET A 1 4.77 20.79 11.07
C MET A 1 3.83 20.07 12.02
N SER A 2 2.82 20.69 12.66
CA SER A 2 1.95 19.95 13.60
C SER A 2 1.06 18.89 12.94
N HIS A 3 0.42 19.22 11.81
CA HIS A 3 -0.50 18.30 11.12
C HIS A 3 0.22 17.12 10.45
N GLU A 4 1.50 17.27 10.10
CA GLU A 4 2.29 16.17 9.53
C GLU A 4 2.67 15.14 10.59
N ILE A 5 2.92 15.59 11.83
CA ILE A 5 3.18 14.71 12.98
C ILE A 5 1.91 13.92 13.28
N GLU A 6 0.75 14.59 13.36
CA GLU A 6 -0.54 13.94 13.60
C GLU A 6 -0.88 12.89 12.52
N LEU A 7 -0.56 13.17 11.24
CA LEU A 7 -0.76 12.21 10.16
C LEU A 7 0.15 10.99 10.29
N MET A 8 1.41 11.19 10.69
CA MET A 8 2.35 10.09 10.88
C MET A 8 1.97 9.20 12.07
N ASP A 9 1.42 9.79 13.13
CA ASP A 9 0.91 9.06 14.28
C ASP A 9 -0.27 8.15 13.86
N VAL A 10 -1.21 8.66 13.06
CA VAL A 10 -2.33 7.87 12.51
C VAL A 10 -1.82 6.72 11.63
N ILE A 11 -0.83 6.97 10.76
CA ILE A 11 -0.23 5.91 9.93
C ILE A 11 0.46 4.85 10.79
N SER A 12 1.15 5.25 11.86
CA SER A 12 1.79 4.32 12.79
C SER A 12 0.78 3.40 13.46
N GLU A 13 -0.34 3.93 13.96
CA GLU A 13 -1.42 3.14 14.56
C GLU A 13 -1.99 2.13 13.54
N LYS A 14 -2.23 2.55 12.30
CA LYS A 14 -2.70 1.64 11.24
C LYS A 14 -1.70 0.50 10.95
N PHE A 15 -0.40 0.77 11.00
CA PHE A 15 0.62 -0.28 10.81
C PHE A 15 0.62 -1.30 11.95
N GLU A 16 0.35 -0.89 13.19
CA GLU A 16 0.22 -1.80 14.32
C GLU A 16 -0.96 -2.77 14.12
N ASP A 17 -2.10 -2.26 13.64
CA ASP A 17 -3.26 -3.09 13.35
C ASP A 17 -3.02 -4.06 12.19
N LEU A 18 -2.26 -3.65 11.17
CA LEU A 18 -1.93 -4.49 9.99
C LEU A 18 -1.05 -5.72 10.31
N VAL A 19 -0.50 -5.81 11.53
CA VAL A 19 0.18 -7.02 12.01
C VAL A 19 -0.83 -8.15 12.29
N ILE A 20 -2.11 -7.83 12.48
CA ILE A 20 -3.17 -8.80 12.77
C ILE A 20 -3.63 -9.46 11.45
N PRO A 21 -3.48 -10.78 11.28
CA PRO A 21 -3.90 -11.46 10.06
C PRO A 21 -5.38 -11.27 9.75
N GLY A 22 -5.69 -10.84 8.52
CA GLY A 22 -7.06 -10.62 8.06
C GLY A 22 -7.67 -9.29 8.49
N PHE A 23 -6.94 -8.43 9.22
CA PHE A 23 -7.39 -7.07 9.47
C PHE A 23 -7.31 -6.24 8.19
N LEU A 24 -8.33 -5.42 7.96
CA LEU A 24 -8.44 -4.53 6.80
C LEU A 24 -8.65 -3.11 7.32
N VAL A 25 -7.86 -2.18 6.80
CA VAL A 25 -7.93 -0.76 7.15
C VAL A 25 -8.06 0.09 5.89
N GLU A 26 -8.88 1.13 5.96
CA GLU A 26 -9.00 2.10 4.88
C GLU A 26 -7.86 3.12 4.94
N VAL A 27 -7.30 3.42 3.78
CA VAL A 27 -6.24 4.41 3.60
C VAL A 27 -6.66 5.42 2.54
N SER A 28 -6.49 6.69 2.86
CA SER A 28 -6.63 7.79 1.92
C SER A 28 -5.45 7.81 0.93
N PRO A 29 -5.57 8.50 -0.22
CA PRO A 29 -4.48 8.56 -1.20
C PRO A 29 -3.15 9.06 -0.62
N ILE A 30 -3.19 10.07 0.27
CA ILE A 30 -1.99 10.64 0.89
C ILE A 30 -1.34 9.63 1.85
N GLU A 31 -2.16 8.92 2.65
CA GLU A 31 -1.65 7.86 3.53
C GLU A 31 -1.05 6.73 2.72
N ALA A 32 -1.70 6.29 1.64
CA ALA A 32 -1.21 5.24 0.76
C ALA A 32 0.17 5.59 0.18
N ASP A 33 0.35 6.82 -0.33
CA ASP A 33 1.63 7.31 -0.83
C ASP A 33 2.71 7.30 0.26
N LEU A 34 2.39 7.78 1.46
CA LEU A 34 3.33 7.82 2.60
C LEU A 34 3.67 6.42 3.14
N MET A 35 2.72 5.50 3.09
CA MET A 35 2.91 4.09 3.43
C MET A 35 3.68 3.32 2.36
N GLY A 36 3.91 3.92 1.18
CA GLY A 36 4.56 3.28 0.05
C GLY A 36 3.68 2.22 -0.62
N ALA A 37 2.36 2.30 -0.46
CA ALA A 37 1.42 1.45 -1.17
C ALA A 37 1.39 1.83 -2.65
N PHE A 38 1.46 0.84 -3.53
CA PHE A 38 1.35 1.03 -4.97
C PHE A 38 0.45 -0.04 -5.57
N VAL A 39 -0.16 0.29 -6.71
CA VAL A 39 -0.83 -0.71 -7.53
C VAL A 39 0.25 -1.41 -8.35
N GLU A 40 0.47 -2.69 -8.10
CA GLU A 40 1.39 -3.49 -8.90
C GLU A 40 0.81 -3.64 -10.31
N ASP A 41 1.34 -2.86 -11.24
CA ASP A 41 1.08 -2.93 -12.68
C ASP A 41 2.18 -3.68 -13.42
N ALA A 42 3.07 -4.34 -12.67
CA ALA A 42 4.10 -5.21 -13.22
C ALA A 42 3.44 -6.36 -14.01
N LEU A 43 4.18 -6.85 -15.01
CA LEU A 43 3.73 -7.92 -15.90
C LEU A 43 3.28 -9.13 -15.07
N ASN A 44 2.00 -9.47 -15.14
CA ASN A 44 1.49 -10.65 -14.44
C ASN A 44 1.96 -11.94 -15.15
N GLU A 45 1.74 -13.09 -14.51
CA GLU A 45 2.22 -14.38 -15.01
C GLU A 45 1.69 -14.72 -16.41
N GLU A 46 0.42 -14.38 -16.68
CA GLU A 46 -0.24 -14.64 -17.97
C GLU A 46 0.36 -13.75 -19.07
N ASP A 47 0.46 -12.44 -18.81
CA ASP A 47 1.07 -11.48 -19.73
C ASP A 47 2.54 -11.82 -19.99
N ALA A 48 3.25 -12.35 -18.99
CA ALA A 48 4.64 -12.78 -19.12
C ALA A 48 4.80 -14.02 -20.01
N MET A 49 3.85 -14.96 -19.98
CA MET A 49 3.86 -16.12 -20.87
C MET A 49 3.55 -15.75 -22.32
N GLU A 50 2.57 -14.87 -22.54
CA GLU A 50 2.23 -14.39 -23.89
C GLU A 50 3.39 -13.61 -24.54
N ALA A 51 4.13 -12.82 -23.76
CA ALA A 51 5.29 -12.06 -24.23
C ALA A 51 6.47 -12.93 -24.74
N ILE A 52 6.48 -14.24 -24.47
CA ILE A 52 7.52 -15.17 -24.98
C ILE A 52 7.28 -15.51 -26.46
N TYR A 53 6.05 -15.33 -26.96
CA TYR A 53 5.65 -15.72 -28.31
C TYR A 53 5.64 -14.57 -29.33
N ASP A 54 5.89 -13.32 -28.90
CA ASP A 54 6.09 -12.12 -29.74
C ASP A 54 7.58 -11.92 -30.10
#